data_AF-L9XJI8-F1
#
_entry.id   AF-L9XJI8-F1
#
_cell.length_a   1.000
_cell.length_b   1.000
_cell.length_c   1.000
_cell.angle_alpha   90.00
_cell.angle_beta   90.00
_cell.angle_gamma   90.00
#
_symmetry.space_group_name_H-M   'P 1'
#
loop_
_entity.id
_entity.type
_entity.pdbx_description
1 polymer ?
#
loop_
_entity_poly.entity_id
_entity_poly.type
_entity_poly.pdbx_seq_one_letter_code
_entity_poly.pdbx_strand_id
1 'polypeptide(L)'
;MSTGVTISSISDYAILGCGSVGYAVAEELVEQGKDVLIIDRDESRVESLRDQDLDARTADIKEPEAADLVADRDVVLILASDVESNKQAVEHIREIDDTQFVVARASDPVSGDELEELGADIVINPSSVIAESALRALESGELEYNAGKLAQLLEETSDRLAIVTQDSPDPDSIASAAALQAIADHLGVESDIIYLGDVGHQENRAFVNLLGIDLVQWGEIEDYSVYDTVSLVDHATSDEMDLSVDVLIDHHEPESEFEPEFVDIRPNMSSTSTIMTKYIQEFDMNVSEEVATALLYGIRAETLDFKRDTTPADLTAAAYL
;
A
#
# COMPACT_ATOMS: atom_id res chain seq x y z
N MET A 1 14.15 -22.73 5.67
CA MET A 1 14.35 -23.91 4.80
C MET A 1 13.62 -23.60 3.52
N SER A 2 14.33 -23.46 2.40
CA SER A 2 13.78 -23.02 1.12
C SER A 2 13.01 -24.19 0.50
N THR A 3 11.69 -24.05 0.39
CA THR A 3 10.82 -24.97 -0.38
C THR A 3 11.07 -24.71 -1.86
N GLY A 4 12.03 -25.45 -2.41
CA GLY A 4 12.43 -25.38 -3.80
C GLY A 4 11.47 -26.13 -4.70
N VAL A 5 10.25 -25.61 -4.89
CA VAL A 5 9.49 -25.87 -6.12
C VAL A 5 9.65 -24.63 -6.98
N THR A 6 10.57 -24.70 -7.92
CA THR A 6 10.71 -23.66 -8.94
C THR A 6 9.55 -23.88 -9.93
N ILE A 7 8.48 -23.11 -9.79
CA ILE A 7 7.34 -23.13 -10.72
C ILE A 7 7.89 -22.83 -12.11
N SER A 8 7.96 -23.88 -12.94
CA SER A 8 8.53 -23.85 -14.29
C SER A 8 7.56 -23.15 -15.24
N SER A 9 8.06 -22.63 -16.37
CA SER A 9 7.19 -22.12 -17.45
C SER A 9 6.32 -23.21 -18.09
N ILE A 10 6.55 -24.48 -17.77
CA ILE A 10 5.81 -25.67 -18.21
C ILE A 10 5.45 -26.45 -16.94
N SER A 11 4.33 -26.10 -16.32
CA SER A 11 3.76 -26.88 -15.22
C SER A 11 2.35 -27.29 -15.64
N ASP A 12 1.97 -28.51 -15.30
CA ASP A 12 0.61 -29.02 -15.55
C ASP A 12 -0.26 -28.74 -14.32
N TYR A 13 -1.45 -28.18 -14.54
CA TYR A 13 -2.33 -27.69 -13.48
C TYR A 13 -3.55 -28.59 -13.30
N ALA A 14 -4.00 -28.72 -12.05
CA ALA A 14 -5.33 -29.21 -11.73
C ALA A 14 -6.12 -28.17 -10.94
N ILE A 15 -7.43 -28.08 -11.20
CA ILE A 15 -8.38 -27.29 -10.42
C ILE A 15 -9.47 -28.20 -9.87
N LEU A 16 -9.54 -28.32 -8.55
CA LEU A 16 -10.52 -29.10 -7.80
C LEU A 16 -11.61 -28.17 -7.26
N GLY A 17 -12.79 -28.22 -7.88
CA GLY A 17 -13.90 -27.31 -7.59
C GLY A 17 -13.90 -26.08 -8.49
N CYS A 18 -14.67 -26.14 -9.57
CA CYS A 18 -14.73 -25.11 -10.60
C CYS A 18 -15.97 -24.22 -10.45
N GLY A 19 -16.15 -23.60 -9.29
CA GLY A 19 -17.13 -22.52 -9.13
C GLY A 19 -16.76 -21.27 -9.94
N SER A 20 -17.30 -20.11 -9.56
CA SER A 20 -16.94 -18.83 -10.21
C SER A 20 -15.43 -18.55 -10.18
N VAL A 21 -14.78 -18.78 -9.04
CA VAL A 21 -13.35 -18.56 -8.86
C VAL A 21 -12.53 -19.57 -9.68
N GLY A 22 -12.87 -20.85 -9.59
CA GLY A 22 -12.14 -21.90 -10.34
C GLY A 22 -12.27 -21.72 -11.85
N TYR A 23 -13.44 -21.29 -12.35
CA TYR A 23 -13.63 -20.96 -13.75
C TYR A 23 -12.74 -19.79 -14.19
N ALA A 24 -12.74 -18.68 -13.44
CA ALA A 24 -11.91 -17.52 -13.77
C ALA A 24 -10.41 -17.86 -13.80
N VAL A 25 -9.95 -18.71 -12.87
CA VAL A 25 -8.56 -19.18 -12.87
C VAL A 25 -8.28 -20.11 -14.04
N ALA A 26 -9.20 -21.02 -14.39
CA ALA A 26 -9.05 -21.93 -15.51
C ALA A 26 -8.94 -21.17 -16.84
N GLU A 27 -9.81 -20.17 -17.04
CA GLU A 27 -9.83 -19.33 -18.25
C GLU A 27 -8.48 -18.63 -18.45
N GLU A 28 -7.97 -17.95 -17.42
CA GLU A 28 -6.68 -17.25 -17.47
C GLU A 28 -5.49 -18.21 -17.72
N LEU A 29 -5.46 -19.38 -17.06
CA LEU A 29 -4.39 -20.36 -17.27
C LEU A 29 -4.40 -20.92 -18.70
N VAL A 30 -5.58 -21.20 -19.26
CA VAL A 30 -5.73 -21.70 -20.64
C VAL A 30 -5.36 -20.61 -21.66
N GLU A 31 -5.73 -19.35 -21.41
CA GLU A 31 -5.31 -18.21 -22.25
C GLU A 31 -3.78 -18.05 -22.29
N GLN A 32 -3.11 -18.37 -21.18
CA GLN A 32 -1.64 -18.42 -21.09
C GLN A 32 -1.03 -19.70 -21.70
N GLY A 33 -1.84 -20.57 -22.30
CA GLY A 33 -1.41 -21.79 -22.97
C GLY A 33 -0.96 -22.92 -22.03
N LYS A 34 -1.48 -22.94 -20.79
CA LYS A 34 -1.19 -23.99 -19.80
C LYS A 34 -2.12 -25.20 -19.98
N ASP A 35 -1.64 -26.39 -19.62
CA ASP A 35 -2.46 -27.59 -19.51
C ASP A 35 -3.20 -27.57 -18.16
N VAL A 36 -4.53 -27.60 -18.20
CA VAL A 36 -5.40 -27.47 -17.03
C VAL A 36 -6.44 -28.57 -17.04
N LEU A 37 -6.37 -29.45 -16.02
CA LEU A 37 -7.42 -30.43 -15.74
C LEU A 37 -8.36 -29.91 -14.65
N ILE A 38 -9.65 -29.89 -14.93
CA ILE A 38 -10.67 -29.43 -14.00
C ILE A 38 -11.46 -30.62 -13.45
N ILE A 39 -11.59 -30.70 -12.13
CA ILE A 39 -12.41 -31.69 -11.43
C ILE A 39 -13.57 -30.98 -10.72
N ASP A 40 -14.80 -31.39 -11.02
CA ASP A 40 -15.98 -30.89 -10.32
C ASP A 40 -17.01 -32.00 -10.10
N ARG A 41 -17.76 -31.95 -9.01
CA ARG A 41 -18.81 -32.95 -8.73
C ARG A 41 -20.10 -32.70 -9.51
N ASP A 42 -20.29 -31.47 -10.00
CA ASP A 42 -21.49 -31.04 -10.70
C ASP A 42 -21.38 -31.40 -12.19
N GLU A 43 -22.05 -32.48 -12.60
CA GLU A 43 -22.05 -32.97 -13.99
C GLU A 43 -22.47 -31.87 -14.99
N SER A 44 -23.47 -31.06 -14.65
CA SER A 44 -23.93 -29.99 -15.54
C SER A 44 -22.87 -28.91 -15.73
N ARG A 45 -22.08 -28.63 -14.69
CA ARG A 45 -20.94 -27.72 -14.79
C ARG A 45 -19.82 -28.30 -15.64
N VAL A 46 -19.48 -29.58 -15.44
CA VAL A 46 -18.46 -30.28 -16.24
C VAL A 46 -18.83 -30.31 -17.73
N GLU A 47 -20.09 -30.59 -18.06
CA GLU A 47 -20.59 -30.52 -19.44
C GLU A 47 -20.42 -29.11 -20.03
N SER A 48 -20.81 -28.07 -19.26
CA SER A 48 -20.67 -26.68 -19.70
C SER A 48 -19.22 -26.24 -19.90
N LEU A 49 -18.27 -26.76 -19.10
CA LEU A 49 -16.84 -26.50 -19.27
C LEU A 49 -16.29 -27.17 -20.54
N ARG A 50 -16.71 -28.40 -20.82
CA ARG A 50 -16.33 -29.13 -22.05
C ARG A 50 -16.89 -28.50 -23.31
N ASP A 51 -18.11 -27.95 -23.26
CA ASP A 51 -18.68 -27.18 -24.37
C ASP A 51 -17.86 -25.92 -24.71
N GLN A 52 -16.99 -25.48 -23.79
CA GLN A 52 -16.04 -24.38 -23.95
C GLN A 52 -14.60 -24.87 -24.22
N ASP A 53 -14.45 -26.13 -24.64
CA ASP A 53 -13.17 -26.78 -24.96
C ASP A 53 -12.18 -26.90 -23.77
N LEU A 54 -12.68 -26.85 -22.52
CA LEU A 54 -11.86 -27.08 -21.32
C LEU A 54 -11.79 -28.59 -20.96
N ASP A 55 -10.63 -29.07 -20.50
CA ASP A 55 -10.49 -30.45 -20.00
C ASP A 55 -11.09 -30.56 -18.59
N ALA A 56 -12.33 -31.02 -18.51
CA ALA A 56 -13.05 -31.21 -17.25
C ALA A 56 -13.50 -32.66 -17.05
N ARG A 57 -13.53 -33.13 -15.79
CA ARG A 57 -14.01 -34.46 -15.39
C ARG A 57 -14.90 -34.38 -14.16
N THR A 58 -15.89 -35.26 -14.12
CA THR A 58 -16.78 -35.38 -12.96
C THR A 58 -16.15 -36.28 -11.90
N ALA A 59 -15.90 -35.74 -10.71
CA ALA A 59 -15.54 -36.51 -9.50
C ALA A 59 -15.84 -35.71 -8.22
N ASP A 60 -16.05 -36.39 -7.10
CA ASP A 60 -16.11 -35.75 -5.79
C ASP A 60 -14.71 -35.69 -5.19
N ILE A 61 -14.24 -34.48 -4.90
CA ILE A 61 -12.89 -34.22 -4.39
C ILE A 61 -12.70 -34.69 -2.93
N LYS A 62 -13.79 -35.07 -2.25
CA LYS A 62 -13.73 -35.77 -0.94
C LYS A 62 -13.24 -37.20 -1.06
N GLU A 63 -13.38 -37.80 -2.23
CA GLU A 63 -13.06 -39.21 -2.42
C GLU A 63 -11.58 -39.35 -2.85
N PRO A 64 -10.86 -40.38 -2.35
CA PRO A 64 -9.44 -40.60 -2.69
C PRO A 64 -9.16 -40.69 -4.20
N GLU A 65 -10.13 -41.18 -4.97
CA GLU A 65 -10.03 -41.30 -6.44
C GLU A 65 -9.77 -39.95 -7.14
N ALA A 66 -10.18 -38.84 -6.53
CA ALA A 66 -9.91 -37.51 -7.08
C ALA A 66 -8.41 -37.15 -7.05
N ALA A 67 -7.68 -37.61 -6.03
CA ALA A 67 -6.23 -37.40 -5.94
C ALA A 67 -5.48 -38.23 -6.99
N ASP A 68 -5.95 -39.46 -7.28
CA ASP A 68 -5.40 -40.29 -8.37
C ASP A 68 -5.53 -39.61 -9.75
N LEU A 69 -6.62 -38.86 -9.98
CA LEU A 69 -6.87 -38.16 -11.25
C LEU A 69 -5.90 -37.00 -11.51
N VAL A 70 -5.29 -36.45 -10.45
CA VAL A 70 -4.42 -35.27 -10.52
C VAL A 70 -2.98 -35.58 -10.10
N ALA A 71 -2.64 -36.85 -9.88
CA ALA A 71 -1.32 -37.29 -9.45
C ALA A 71 -0.19 -37.00 -10.46
N ASP A 72 -0.54 -36.76 -11.73
CA ASP A 72 0.40 -36.39 -12.80
C ASP A 72 0.60 -34.86 -12.94
N ARG A 73 -0.02 -34.05 -12.07
CA ARG A 73 0.01 -32.58 -12.14
C ARG A 73 1.04 -32.00 -11.21
N ASP A 74 1.69 -30.91 -11.60
CA ASP A 74 2.68 -30.25 -10.77
C ASP A 74 2.03 -29.33 -9.72
N VAL A 75 0.91 -28.70 -10.10
CA VAL A 75 0.21 -27.69 -9.29
C VAL A 75 -1.26 -28.05 -9.15
N VAL A 76 -1.77 -28.08 -7.92
CA VAL A 76 -3.17 -28.40 -7.62
C VAL A 76 -3.84 -27.26 -6.88
N LEU A 77 -4.87 -26.67 -7.50
CA LEU A 77 -5.69 -25.62 -6.90
C LEU A 77 -7.02 -26.19 -6.40
N ILE A 78 -7.23 -26.17 -5.09
CA ILE A 78 -8.42 -26.71 -4.43
C ILE A 78 -9.33 -25.54 -4.05
N LEU A 79 -10.33 -25.26 -4.89
CA LEU A 79 -11.10 -24.01 -4.90
C LEU A 79 -12.60 -24.20 -4.62
N ALA A 80 -13.01 -25.40 -4.19
CA ALA A 80 -14.41 -25.66 -3.87
C ALA A 80 -14.90 -24.77 -2.71
N SER A 81 -16.20 -24.47 -2.72
CA SER A 81 -16.83 -23.65 -1.67
C SER A 81 -17.02 -24.39 -0.35
N ASP A 82 -16.95 -25.71 -0.36
CA ASP A 82 -17.09 -26.55 0.84
C ASP A 82 -15.72 -26.83 1.43
N VAL A 83 -15.41 -26.20 2.56
CA VAL A 83 -14.08 -26.28 3.18
C VAL A 83 -13.72 -27.69 3.62
N GLU A 84 -14.68 -28.48 4.09
CA GLU A 84 -14.45 -29.88 4.45
C GLU A 84 -14.10 -30.75 3.22
N SER A 85 -14.56 -30.37 2.02
CA SER A 85 -14.08 -30.97 0.77
C SER A 85 -12.63 -30.62 0.51
N ASN A 86 -12.27 -29.35 0.72
CA ASN A 86 -10.91 -28.89 0.46
C ASN A 86 -9.90 -29.57 1.39
N LYS A 87 -10.22 -29.72 2.68
CA LYS A 87 -9.38 -30.42 3.65
C LYS A 87 -9.12 -31.88 3.26
N GLN A 88 -10.18 -32.64 2.95
CA GLN A 88 -10.06 -34.03 2.51
C GLN A 88 -9.24 -34.15 1.21
N ALA A 89 -9.44 -33.23 0.26
CA ALA A 89 -8.65 -33.21 -0.96
C ALA A 89 -7.15 -32.98 -0.67
N VAL A 90 -6.79 -32.04 0.23
CA VAL A 90 -5.40 -31.81 0.65
C VAL A 90 -4.82 -33.08 1.29
N GLU A 91 -5.55 -33.70 2.23
CA GLU A 91 -5.13 -34.94 2.89
C GLU A 91 -4.84 -36.05 1.87
N HIS A 92 -5.77 -36.33 0.95
CA HIS A 92 -5.59 -37.38 -0.05
C HIS A 92 -4.47 -37.10 -1.04
N ILE A 93 -4.28 -35.84 -1.43
CA ILE A 93 -3.15 -35.45 -2.28
C ILE A 93 -1.83 -35.72 -1.55
N ARG A 94 -1.70 -35.31 -0.28
CA ARG A 94 -0.48 -35.52 0.52
C ARG A 94 -0.23 -36.98 0.89
N GLU A 95 -1.25 -37.82 0.94
CA GLU A 95 -1.10 -39.28 1.09
C GLU A 95 -0.45 -39.94 -0.14
N ILE A 96 -0.65 -39.38 -1.34
CA ILE A 96 -0.12 -39.90 -2.60
C ILE A 96 1.23 -39.26 -2.93
N ASP A 97 1.33 -37.94 -2.84
CA ASP A 97 2.50 -37.15 -3.23
C ASP A 97 2.70 -35.90 -2.35
N ASP A 98 3.88 -35.80 -1.75
CA ASP A 98 4.30 -34.69 -0.89
C ASP A 98 5.11 -33.62 -1.65
N THR A 99 5.18 -33.72 -2.99
CA THR A 99 5.97 -32.82 -3.84
C THR A 99 5.15 -31.88 -4.72
N GLN A 100 3.87 -32.19 -4.96
CA GLN A 100 2.96 -31.32 -5.70
C GLN A 100 2.77 -29.98 -4.97
N PHE A 101 2.67 -28.87 -5.70
CA PHE A 101 2.41 -27.56 -5.12
C PHE A 101 0.89 -27.35 -4.96
N VAL A 102 0.41 -27.25 -3.71
CA VAL A 102 -1.02 -27.23 -3.39
C VAL A 102 -1.46 -25.85 -2.91
N VAL A 103 -2.43 -25.27 -3.62
CA VAL A 103 -3.11 -24.03 -3.23
C VAL A 103 -4.53 -24.37 -2.79
N ALA A 104 -4.89 -24.05 -1.55
CA ALA A 104 -6.21 -24.40 -1.02
C ALA A 104 -7.03 -23.16 -0.62
N ARG A 105 -8.34 -23.22 -0.87
CA ARG A 105 -9.28 -22.18 -0.46
C ARG A 105 -9.78 -22.41 0.96
N ALA A 106 -9.65 -21.40 1.81
CA ALA A 106 -10.26 -21.30 3.15
C ALA A 106 -11.57 -20.49 3.13
N SER A 107 -12.38 -20.63 4.18
CA SER A 107 -13.53 -19.74 4.46
C SER A 107 -13.23 -18.66 5.48
N ASP A 108 -12.34 -18.97 6.42
CA ASP A 108 -12.01 -18.18 7.60
C ASP A 108 -10.59 -18.52 8.09
N PRO A 109 -10.00 -17.71 8.98
CA PRO A 109 -8.64 -17.95 9.47
C PRO A 109 -8.42 -19.32 10.12
N VAL A 110 -9.42 -19.85 10.84
CA VAL A 110 -9.29 -21.16 11.52
C VAL A 110 -9.17 -22.27 10.49
N SER A 111 -10.03 -22.27 9.48
CA SER A 111 -9.91 -23.22 8.37
C SER A 111 -8.63 -23.06 7.56
N GLY A 112 -8.05 -21.85 7.56
CA GLY A 112 -6.78 -21.58 6.91
C GLY A 112 -5.63 -22.26 7.62
N ASP A 113 -5.51 -22.06 8.93
CA ASP A 113 -4.52 -22.72 9.78
C ASP A 113 -4.62 -24.25 9.64
N GLU A 114 -5.84 -24.80 9.66
CA GLU A 114 -6.07 -26.24 9.48
C GLU A 114 -5.61 -26.74 8.09
N LEU A 115 -5.84 -25.99 7.01
CA LEU A 115 -5.37 -26.37 5.66
C LEU A 115 -3.85 -26.34 5.55
N GLU A 116 -3.18 -25.37 6.19
CA GLU A 116 -1.71 -25.33 6.27
C GLU A 116 -1.17 -26.54 7.05
N GLU A 117 -1.78 -26.90 8.18
CA GLU A 117 -1.40 -28.08 8.97
C GLU A 117 -1.56 -29.39 8.19
N LEU A 118 -2.57 -29.49 7.32
CA LEU A 118 -2.78 -30.62 6.43
C LEU A 118 -1.79 -30.68 5.27
N GLY A 119 -1.04 -29.61 5.02
CA GLY A 119 0.04 -29.56 4.04
C GLY A 119 -0.28 -28.74 2.79
N ALA A 120 -1.28 -27.86 2.79
CA ALA A 120 -1.40 -26.87 1.72
C ALA A 120 -0.18 -25.93 1.73
N ASP A 121 0.43 -25.69 0.56
CA ASP A 121 1.58 -24.79 0.45
C ASP A 121 1.17 -23.31 0.53
N ILE A 122 -0.03 -23.00 0.01
CA ILE A 122 -0.63 -21.67 0.05
C ILE A 122 -2.11 -21.81 0.39
N VAL A 123 -2.58 -20.98 1.32
CA VAL A 123 -4.00 -20.87 1.64
C VAL A 123 -4.53 -19.50 1.20
N ILE A 124 -5.64 -19.51 0.46
CA ILE A 124 -6.33 -18.30 0.01
C ILE A 124 -7.67 -18.20 0.73
N ASN A 125 -7.89 -17.10 1.45
CA ASN A 125 -9.22 -16.72 1.93
C ASN A 125 -9.82 -15.63 1.02
N PRO A 126 -10.81 -15.94 0.17
CA PRO A 126 -11.37 -14.97 -0.77
C PRO A 126 -11.95 -13.72 -0.09
N SER A 127 -12.56 -13.86 1.08
CA SER A 127 -13.16 -12.74 1.80
C SER A 127 -12.10 -11.73 2.26
N SER A 128 -10.96 -12.23 2.77
CA SER A 128 -9.83 -11.39 3.18
C SER A 128 -9.21 -10.68 1.98
N VAL A 129 -8.99 -11.41 0.88
CA VAL A 129 -8.40 -10.84 -0.35
C VAL A 129 -9.29 -9.73 -0.93
N ILE A 130 -10.60 -9.95 -1.00
CA ILE A 130 -11.55 -8.94 -1.49
C ILE A 130 -11.59 -7.73 -0.55
N ALA A 131 -11.61 -7.96 0.77
CA ALA A 131 -11.60 -6.87 1.74
C ALA A 131 -10.33 -6.01 1.63
N GLU A 132 -9.15 -6.63 1.55
CA GLU A 132 -7.89 -5.93 1.34
C GLU A 132 -7.88 -5.14 0.02
N SER A 133 -8.39 -5.74 -1.07
CA SER A 133 -8.50 -5.05 -2.35
C SER A 133 -9.44 -3.85 -2.29
N ALA A 134 -10.57 -3.97 -1.59
CA ALA A 134 -11.53 -2.87 -1.42
C ALA A 134 -10.95 -1.75 -0.56
N LEU A 135 -10.25 -2.08 0.53
CA LEU A 135 -9.57 -1.10 1.38
C LEU A 135 -8.49 -0.35 0.60
N ARG A 136 -7.66 -1.04 -0.19
CA ARG A 136 -6.66 -0.37 -1.05
C ARG A 136 -7.30 0.56 -2.07
N ALA A 137 -8.41 0.15 -2.69
CA ALA A 137 -9.13 1.00 -3.63
C ALA A 137 -9.72 2.26 -2.96
N LEU A 138 -10.20 2.13 -1.72
CA LEU A 138 -10.66 3.27 -0.93
C LEU A 138 -9.50 4.20 -0.55
N GLU A 139 -8.38 3.66 -0.07
CA GLU A 139 -7.18 4.44 0.26
C GLU A 139 -6.66 5.24 -0.95
N SER A 140 -6.64 4.63 -2.14
CA SER A 140 -6.29 5.33 -3.38
C SER A 140 -7.29 6.44 -3.72
N GLY A 141 -8.59 6.17 -3.63
CA GLY A 141 -9.62 7.20 -3.91
C GLY A 141 -9.64 8.34 -2.88
N GLU A 142 -9.34 8.06 -1.61
CA GLU A 142 -9.18 9.07 -0.56
C GLU A 142 -7.95 9.95 -0.82
N LEU A 143 -6.84 9.36 -1.26
CA LEU A 143 -5.64 10.12 -1.64
C LEU A 143 -5.89 11.02 -2.85
N GLU A 144 -6.51 10.51 -3.92
CA GLU A 144 -6.88 11.30 -5.11
C GLU A 144 -7.80 12.47 -4.73
N TYR A 145 -8.80 12.21 -3.89
CA TYR A 145 -9.71 13.24 -3.39
C TYR A 145 -9.00 14.32 -2.55
N ASN A 146 -8.12 13.90 -1.64
CA ASN A 146 -7.35 14.83 -0.82
C ASN A 146 -6.34 15.62 -1.65
N ALA A 147 -5.66 15.00 -2.61
CA ALA A 147 -4.74 15.68 -3.52
C ALA A 147 -5.47 16.73 -4.36
N GLY A 148 -6.65 16.40 -4.89
CA GLY A 148 -7.50 17.35 -5.60
C GLY A 148 -7.95 18.53 -4.74
N LYS A 149 -8.31 18.30 -3.47
CA LYS A 149 -8.65 19.37 -2.52
C LYS A 149 -7.47 20.24 -2.17
N LEU A 150 -6.32 19.63 -1.86
CA LEU A 150 -5.09 20.35 -1.55
C LEU A 150 -4.71 21.23 -2.74
N ALA A 151 -4.71 20.67 -3.95
CA ALA A 151 -4.41 21.43 -5.16
C ALA A 151 -5.37 22.60 -5.36
N GLN A 152 -6.68 22.38 -5.22
CA GLN A 152 -7.66 23.45 -5.34
C GLN A 152 -7.39 24.59 -4.35
N LEU A 153 -7.15 24.25 -3.07
CA LEU A 153 -6.87 25.25 -2.04
C LEU A 153 -5.58 26.03 -2.35
N LEU A 154 -4.51 25.34 -2.73
CA LEU A 154 -3.24 25.99 -3.08
C LEU A 154 -3.36 26.87 -4.33
N GLU A 155 -4.12 26.45 -5.34
CA GLU A 155 -4.38 27.26 -6.56
C GLU A 155 -5.24 28.51 -6.28
N GLU A 156 -5.97 28.54 -5.15
CA GLU A 156 -6.73 29.72 -4.70
C GLU A 156 -5.84 30.76 -3.98
N THR A 157 -4.59 30.43 -3.65
CA THR A 157 -3.58 31.36 -3.14
C THR A 157 -3.35 32.49 -4.16
N SER A 158 -3.60 33.73 -3.73
CA SER A 158 -3.50 34.94 -4.55
C SER A 158 -2.12 35.59 -4.49
N ASP A 159 -1.47 35.57 -3.32
CA ASP A 159 -0.19 36.24 -3.10
C ASP A 159 0.93 35.23 -2.84
N ARG A 160 0.93 34.55 -1.69
CA ARG A 160 2.00 33.60 -1.32
C ARG A 160 1.57 32.62 -0.23
N LEU A 161 2.02 31.38 -0.37
CA LEU A 161 1.85 30.34 0.64
C LEU A 161 2.96 30.40 1.69
N ALA A 162 2.57 30.46 2.96
CA ALA A 162 3.45 30.20 4.10
C ALA A 162 3.44 28.69 4.43
N ILE A 163 4.60 28.04 4.40
CA ILE A 163 4.77 26.65 4.84
C ILE A 163 5.48 26.63 6.17
N VAL A 164 4.73 26.45 7.25
CA VAL A 164 5.24 26.58 8.61
C VAL A 164 5.59 25.22 9.21
N THR A 165 6.84 25.09 9.65
CA THR A 165 7.36 23.91 10.36
C THR A 165 7.33 24.10 11.87
N GLN A 166 7.44 23.02 12.66
CA GLN A 166 7.57 23.08 14.12
C GLN A 166 8.79 23.90 14.60
N ASP A 167 8.79 24.30 15.88
CA ASP A 167 9.95 24.91 16.52
C ASP A 167 11.16 23.98 16.42
N SER A 168 12.30 24.53 16.02
CA SER A 168 13.57 23.79 15.89
C SER A 168 13.41 22.56 15.00
N PRO A 169 13.00 22.73 13.73
CA PRO A 169 12.44 21.66 12.91
C PRO A 169 13.45 20.53 12.70
N ASP A 170 12.95 19.31 12.82
CA ASP A 170 13.71 18.10 12.58
C ASP A 170 13.73 17.74 11.08
N PRO A 171 14.45 16.66 10.68
CA PRO A 171 14.51 16.29 9.28
C PRO A 171 13.16 15.93 8.64
N ASP A 172 12.19 15.39 9.40
CA ASP A 172 10.87 15.05 8.84
C ASP A 172 10.08 16.31 8.52
N SER A 173 10.07 17.27 9.44
CA SER A 173 9.45 18.58 9.25
C SER A 173 10.04 19.35 8.07
N ILE A 174 11.38 19.42 7.99
CA ILE A 174 12.08 20.13 6.90
C ILE A 174 11.80 19.46 5.54
N ALA A 175 11.85 18.12 5.48
CA ALA A 175 11.61 17.38 4.26
C ALA A 175 10.16 17.50 3.79
N SER A 176 9.21 17.45 4.72
CA SER A 176 7.79 17.61 4.43
C SER A 176 7.47 19.01 3.90
N ALA A 177 8.09 20.05 4.47
CA ALA A 177 7.96 21.41 3.98
C ALA A 177 8.56 21.59 2.58
N ALA A 178 9.76 21.03 2.33
CA ALA A 178 10.38 21.06 1.00
C ALA A 178 9.53 20.33 -0.05
N ALA A 179 8.87 19.23 0.32
CA ALA A 179 7.94 18.53 -0.55
C ALA A 179 6.67 19.35 -0.84
N LEU A 180 6.10 20.03 0.17
CA LEU A 180 4.94 20.89 -0.03
C LEU A 180 5.29 22.11 -0.90
N GLN A 181 6.48 22.69 -0.71
CA GLN A 181 7.00 23.76 -1.58
C GLN A 181 7.14 23.27 -3.02
N ALA A 182 7.68 22.07 -3.24
CA ALA A 182 7.77 21.49 -4.59
C ALA A 182 6.39 21.26 -5.22
N ILE A 183 5.37 20.89 -4.43
CA ILE A 183 3.98 20.76 -4.89
C ILE A 183 3.41 22.14 -5.25
N ALA A 184 3.60 23.15 -4.39
CA ALA A 184 3.18 24.52 -4.66
C ALA A 184 3.82 25.06 -5.96
N ASP A 185 5.12 24.86 -6.14
CA ASP A 185 5.86 25.22 -7.36
C ASP A 185 5.30 24.50 -8.60
N HIS A 186 4.95 23.22 -8.48
CA HIS A 186 4.34 22.44 -9.57
C HIS A 186 2.97 23.01 -9.98
N LEU A 187 2.21 23.53 -9.01
CA LEU A 187 0.92 24.21 -9.23
C LEU A 187 1.08 25.69 -9.62
N GLY A 188 2.31 26.22 -9.64
CA GLY A 188 2.60 27.62 -9.99
C GLY A 188 2.33 28.63 -8.87
N VAL A 189 2.37 28.17 -7.62
CA VAL A 189 2.13 28.97 -6.41
C VAL A 189 3.47 29.30 -5.75
N GLU A 190 3.75 30.59 -5.56
CA GLU A 190 4.93 31.01 -4.80
C GLU A 190 4.77 30.62 -3.32
N SER A 191 5.84 30.13 -2.70
CA SER A 191 5.81 29.73 -1.29
C SER A 191 7.14 29.96 -0.57
N ASP A 192 7.07 30.24 0.73
CA ASP A 192 8.23 30.33 1.62
C ASP A 192 8.12 29.26 2.72
N ILE A 193 9.22 28.57 3.01
CA ILE A 193 9.29 27.66 4.17
C ILE A 193 9.73 28.48 5.38
N ILE A 194 8.90 28.46 6.42
CA ILE A 194 9.05 29.29 7.61
C ILE A 194 9.20 28.39 8.83
N TYR A 195 10.20 28.66 9.67
CA TYR A 195 10.39 27.95 10.92
C TYR A 195 10.23 28.87 12.13
N LEU A 196 9.72 28.30 13.22
CA LEU A 196 9.64 28.94 14.53
C LEU A 196 10.93 28.68 15.33
N GLY A 197 11.27 29.63 16.20
CA GLY A 197 12.45 29.53 17.08
C GLY A 197 13.80 29.59 16.35
N ASP A 198 14.78 28.82 16.80
CA ASP A 198 16.13 28.72 16.20
C ASP A 198 16.27 27.35 15.50
N VAL A 199 17.06 27.25 14.42
CA VAL A 199 17.46 25.91 13.90
C VAL A 199 18.43 25.29 14.92
N GLY A 200 17.86 24.60 15.92
CA GLY A 200 18.50 24.30 17.21
C GLY A 200 19.69 23.33 17.14
N HIS A 201 19.79 22.52 16.07
CA HIS A 201 20.81 21.48 15.93
C HIS A 201 21.78 21.74 14.77
N GLN A 202 23.09 21.48 15.02
CA GLN A 202 24.12 21.61 13.98
C GLN A 202 23.88 20.64 12.82
N GLU A 203 23.31 19.45 13.10
CA GLU A 203 22.95 18.48 12.07
C GLU A 203 21.87 19.01 11.13
N ASN A 204 20.79 19.60 11.65
CA ASN A 204 19.69 20.10 10.82
C ASN A 204 20.13 21.31 9.98
N ARG A 205 20.99 22.18 10.52
CA ARG A 205 21.61 23.24 9.70
C ARG A 205 22.48 22.68 8.59
N ALA A 206 23.25 21.62 8.85
CA ALA A 206 24.06 21.00 7.81
C ALA A 206 23.17 20.36 6.73
N PHE A 207 22.07 19.72 7.13
CA PHE A 207 21.07 19.12 6.25
C PHE A 207 20.47 20.16 5.30
N VAL A 208 19.93 21.26 5.84
CA VAL A 208 19.37 22.38 5.08
C VAL A 208 20.39 22.97 4.10
N ASN A 209 21.61 23.27 4.56
CA ASN A 209 22.66 23.86 3.72
C ASN A 209 23.16 22.91 2.62
N LEU A 210 23.20 21.60 2.88
CA LEU A 210 23.69 20.61 1.91
C LEU A 210 22.67 20.40 0.80
N LEU A 211 21.38 20.42 1.13
CA LEU A 211 20.28 20.23 0.19
C LEU A 211 19.81 21.54 -0.46
N GLY A 212 20.33 22.70 -0.01
CA GLY A 212 19.96 23.99 -0.57
C GLY A 212 18.51 24.37 -0.32
N ILE A 213 17.96 23.96 0.84
CA ILE A 213 16.59 24.30 1.24
C ILE A 213 16.62 25.69 1.86
N ASP A 214 15.85 26.63 1.32
CA ASP A 214 15.77 27.99 1.83
C ASP A 214 14.72 28.07 2.95
N LEU A 215 15.18 28.31 4.17
CA LEU A 215 14.34 28.48 5.36
C LEU A 215 14.35 29.93 5.82
N VAL A 216 13.17 30.49 6.06
CA VAL A 216 12.98 31.85 6.59
C VAL A 216 12.63 31.75 8.07
N GLN A 217 13.35 32.48 8.92
CA GLN A 217 13.00 32.54 10.33
C GLN A 217 11.77 33.42 10.53
N TRP A 218 10.77 32.93 11.28
CA TRP A 218 9.54 33.67 11.56
C TRP A 218 9.77 35.11 12.07
N GLY A 219 10.79 35.30 12.93
CA GLY A 219 11.15 36.61 13.49
C GLY A 219 11.85 37.57 12.52
N GLU A 220 12.29 37.12 11.35
CA GLU A 220 12.91 37.96 10.31
C GLU A 220 11.89 38.51 9.30
N ILE A 221 10.64 38.03 9.35
CA ILE A 221 9.55 38.47 8.47
C ILE A 221 8.99 39.79 9.01
N GLU A 222 9.16 40.88 8.25
CA GLU A 222 8.69 42.22 8.66
C GLU A 222 7.19 42.44 8.38
N ASP A 223 6.64 41.81 7.34
CA ASP A 223 5.26 41.96 6.90
C ASP A 223 4.64 40.59 6.60
N TYR A 224 3.81 40.10 7.53
CA TYR A 224 3.12 38.81 7.38
C TYR A 224 1.93 38.88 6.42
N SER A 225 1.48 40.08 6.05
CA SER A 225 0.32 40.23 5.15
C SER A 225 0.62 39.84 3.69
N VAL A 226 1.88 39.52 3.38
CA VAL A 226 2.30 38.93 2.11
C VAL A 226 1.86 37.48 1.94
N TYR A 227 1.49 36.81 3.04
CA TYR A 227 0.97 35.45 3.02
C TYR A 227 -0.54 35.49 3.19
N ASP A 228 -1.26 34.97 2.19
CA ASP A 228 -2.71 34.85 2.18
C ASP A 228 -3.17 33.39 2.31
N THR A 229 -2.24 32.45 2.34
CA THR A 229 -2.49 31.03 2.66
C THR A 229 -1.41 30.53 3.62
N VAL A 230 -1.81 29.80 4.66
CA VAL A 230 -0.93 29.29 5.71
C VAL A 230 -1.11 27.78 5.85
N SER A 231 -0.01 27.06 5.71
CA SER A 231 0.06 25.61 5.92
C SER A 231 0.93 25.26 7.12
N LEU A 232 0.49 24.28 7.89
CA LEU A 232 1.25 23.64 8.96
C LEU A 232 1.64 22.24 8.50
N VAL A 233 2.93 21.93 8.57
CA VAL A 233 3.47 20.59 8.28
C VAL A 233 4.27 20.08 9.47
N ASP A 234 3.95 18.86 9.92
CA ASP A 234 4.61 18.22 11.06
C ASP A 234 4.65 19.16 12.29
N HIS A 235 3.48 19.64 12.71
CA HIS A 235 3.34 20.77 13.64
C HIS A 235 2.13 20.61 14.55
N ALA A 236 2.35 20.09 15.75
CA ALA A 236 1.28 19.73 16.69
C ALA A 236 0.73 20.88 17.58
N THR A 237 1.35 22.09 17.60
CA THR A 237 0.96 23.14 18.58
C THR A 237 1.06 24.57 18.05
N SER A 238 -0.05 25.26 17.87
CA SER A 238 -0.12 26.63 17.30
C SER A 238 -0.27 27.76 18.30
N ASP A 239 -0.05 27.52 19.60
CA ASP A 239 -0.27 28.53 20.63
C ASP A 239 0.56 29.83 20.42
N GLU A 240 1.57 29.79 19.54
CA GLU A 240 2.44 30.93 19.25
C GLU A 240 2.00 31.80 18.06
N MET A 241 1.04 31.37 17.24
CA MET A 241 0.69 32.05 15.98
C MET A 241 -0.77 32.51 15.93
N ASP A 242 -1.00 33.83 15.86
CA ASP A 242 -2.32 34.45 15.66
C ASP A 242 -2.69 34.46 14.16
N LEU A 243 -2.43 33.35 13.44
CA LEU A 243 -2.74 33.17 12.03
C LEU A 243 -3.84 32.12 11.85
N SER A 244 -4.75 32.35 10.89
CA SER A 244 -5.66 31.31 10.42
C SER A 244 -4.86 30.27 9.64
N VAL A 245 -4.97 29.01 10.03
CA VAL A 245 -4.35 27.88 9.33
C VAL A 245 -5.32 27.37 8.29
N ASP A 246 -4.89 27.26 7.04
CA ASP A 246 -5.72 26.79 5.92
C ASP A 246 -5.45 25.30 5.62
N VAL A 247 -4.19 24.86 5.78
CA VAL A 247 -3.73 23.49 5.50
C VAL A 247 -3.04 22.92 6.73
N LEU A 248 -3.39 21.70 7.13
CA LEU A 248 -2.68 20.94 8.17
C LEU A 248 -2.36 19.53 7.65
N ILE A 249 -1.08 19.17 7.60
CA ILE A 249 -0.61 17.84 7.23
C ILE A 249 0.33 17.32 8.31
N ASP A 250 -0.02 16.20 8.93
CA ASP A 250 0.74 15.64 10.03
C ASP A 250 0.52 14.12 10.14
N HIS A 251 1.45 13.43 10.80
CA HIS A 251 1.26 12.04 11.21
C HIS A 251 0.97 11.90 12.72
N HIS A 252 0.94 12.99 13.47
CA HIS A 252 0.50 13.01 14.87
C HIS A 252 -0.91 13.60 15.01
N GLU A 253 -1.66 13.14 16.02
CA GLU A 253 -2.92 13.80 16.39
C GLU A 253 -2.60 15.19 16.99
N PRO A 254 -3.28 16.27 16.55
CA PRO A 254 -3.01 17.61 17.05
C PRO A 254 -3.44 17.73 18.51
N GLU A 255 -2.63 18.45 19.30
CA GLU A 255 -2.96 18.70 20.72
C GLU A 255 -3.99 19.83 20.89
N SER A 256 -4.16 20.67 19.86
CA SER A 256 -5.04 21.83 19.83
C SER A 256 -6.18 21.67 18.82
N GLU A 257 -7.32 22.31 19.07
CA GLU A 257 -8.44 22.34 18.12
C GLU A 257 -8.16 23.35 17.01
N PHE A 258 -7.81 22.83 15.83
CA PHE A 258 -7.72 23.60 14.59
C PHE A 258 -9.01 23.47 13.79
N GLU A 259 -9.38 24.49 13.02
CA GLU A 259 -10.42 24.39 11.98
C GLU A 259 -9.84 24.77 10.60
N PRO A 260 -8.84 24.05 10.05
CA PRO A 260 -8.30 24.32 8.73
C PRO A 260 -9.30 23.95 7.64
N GLU A 261 -9.17 24.58 6.49
CA GLU A 261 -9.98 24.22 5.31
C GLU A 261 -9.57 22.85 4.74
N PHE A 262 -8.28 22.51 4.84
CA PHE A 262 -7.74 21.21 4.49
C PHE A 262 -6.98 20.56 5.66
N VAL A 263 -7.32 19.32 5.97
CA VAL A 263 -6.67 18.53 7.02
C VAL A 263 -6.38 17.13 6.49
N ASP A 264 -5.13 16.71 6.61
CA ASP A 264 -4.71 15.32 6.41
C ASP A 264 -3.81 14.87 7.55
N ILE A 265 -4.41 14.20 8.54
CA ILE A 265 -3.70 13.66 9.69
C ILE A 265 -3.72 12.13 9.61
N ARG A 266 -2.54 11.49 9.56
CA ARG A 266 -2.44 10.02 9.40
C ARG A 266 -1.57 9.35 10.48
N PRO A 267 -2.13 9.07 11.67
CA PRO A 267 -1.41 8.41 12.78
C PRO A 267 -0.98 6.97 12.51
N ASN A 268 -1.47 6.37 11.43
CA ASN A 268 -1.06 5.06 10.96
C ASN A 268 0.18 5.10 10.03
N MET A 269 0.69 6.30 9.72
CA MET A 269 1.93 6.51 8.97
C MET A 269 3.06 6.86 9.94
N SER A 270 4.28 6.47 9.59
CA SER A 270 5.41 6.62 10.48
C SER A 270 6.06 7.98 10.43
N SER A 271 5.80 8.79 9.40
CA SER A 271 6.36 10.14 9.25
C SER A 271 5.48 10.98 8.31
N THR A 272 5.55 12.30 8.45
CA THR A 272 4.92 13.25 7.53
C THR A 272 5.58 13.17 6.14
N SER A 273 6.89 12.87 6.06
CA SER A 273 7.59 12.62 4.78
C SER A 273 6.98 11.46 3.99
N THR A 274 6.50 10.41 4.67
CA THR A 274 5.78 9.30 4.01
C THR A 274 4.44 9.76 3.43
N ILE A 275 3.73 10.65 4.12
CA ILE A 275 2.48 11.27 3.63
C ILE A 275 2.78 12.14 2.41
N MET A 276 3.78 13.01 2.49
CA MET A 276 4.17 13.92 1.40
C MET A 276 4.66 13.17 0.16
N THR A 277 5.37 12.05 0.34
CA THR A 277 5.76 11.18 -0.78
C THR A 277 4.55 10.62 -1.52
N LYS A 278 3.45 10.30 -0.81
CA LYS A 278 2.20 9.86 -1.45
C LYS A 278 1.56 10.98 -2.28
N TYR A 279 1.58 12.22 -1.80
CA TYR A 279 1.11 13.36 -2.61
C TYR A 279 1.95 13.58 -3.86
N ILE A 280 3.29 13.50 -3.75
CA ILE A 280 4.19 13.59 -4.91
C ILE A 280 3.85 12.52 -5.96
N GLN A 281 3.58 11.30 -5.53
CA GLN A 281 3.17 10.20 -6.42
C GLN A 281 1.81 10.47 -7.07
N GLU A 282 0.83 10.94 -6.28
CA GLU A 282 -0.52 11.23 -6.78
C GLU A 282 -0.52 12.38 -7.81
N PHE A 283 0.33 13.39 -7.61
CA PHE A 283 0.53 14.47 -8.59
C PHE A 283 1.41 14.07 -9.79
N ASP A 284 1.89 12.82 -9.86
CA ASP A 284 2.81 12.32 -10.90
C ASP A 284 4.07 13.21 -11.07
N MET A 285 4.60 13.68 -9.93
CA MET A 285 5.72 14.62 -9.89
C MET A 285 7.08 13.92 -9.87
N ASN A 286 7.99 14.40 -10.71
CA ASN A 286 9.42 14.08 -10.61
C ASN A 286 10.10 15.19 -9.80
N VAL A 287 10.33 14.93 -8.51
CA VAL A 287 11.01 15.88 -7.61
C VAL A 287 12.53 15.91 -7.86
N SER A 288 13.21 16.95 -7.38
CA SER A 288 14.67 17.06 -7.49
C SER A 288 15.37 16.03 -6.59
N GLU A 289 16.66 15.76 -6.87
CA GLU A 289 17.47 14.85 -6.05
C GLU A 289 17.55 15.34 -4.60
N GLU A 290 17.56 16.66 -4.39
CA GLU A 290 17.59 17.29 -3.07
C GLU A 290 16.31 17.03 -2.27
N VAL A 291 15.13 17.23 -2.88
CA VAL A 291 13.83 16.94 -2.23
C VAL A 291 13.66 15.45 -1.98
N ALA A 292 14.04 14.59 -2.94
CA ALA A 292 13.99 13.14 -2.76
C ALA A 292 14.90 12.68 -1.62
N THR A 293 16.12 13.22 -1.56
CA THR A 293 17.09 12.96 -0.48
C THR A 293 16.55 13.46 0.86
N ALA A 294 15.90 14.62 0.89
CA ALA A 294 15.30 15.15 2.11
C ALA A 294 14.25 14.19 2.66
N LEU A 295 13.28 13.80 1.83
CA LEU A 295 12.19 12.89 2.19
C LEU A 295 12.71 11.53 2.65
N LEU A 296 13.66 10.93 1.91
CA LEU A 296 14.22 9.64 2.30
C LEU A 296 14.94 9.73 3.65
N TYR A 297 15.63 10.84 3.91
CA TYR A 297 16.30 11.07 5.18
C TYR A 297 15.31 11.32 6.33
N GLY A 298 14.24 12.09 6.09
CA GLY A 298 13.13 12.30 7.04
C GLY A 298 12.50 10.99 7.49
N ILE A 299 12.09 10.14 6.53
CA ILE A 299 11.54 8.80 6.80
C ILE A 299 12.52 7.95 7.63
N ARG A 300 13.81 7.96 7.28
CA ARG A 300 14.83 7.19 8.00
C ARG A 300 15.10 7.70 9.41
N ALA A 301 15.06 9.02 9.61
CA ALA A 301 15.26 9.62 10.92
C ALA A 301 14.14 9.18 11.88
N GLU A 302 12.89 9.26 11.43
CA GLU A 302 11.72 8.94 12.25
C GLU A 302 11.64 7.43 12.60
N THR A 303 11.95 6.58 11.60
CA THR A 303 11.92 5.12 11.72
C THR A 303 13.21 4.48 12.26
N LEU A 304 14.22 5.27 12.64
CA LEU A 304 15.53 4.80 13.11
C LEU A 304 16.24 3.84 12.11
N ASP A 305 16.32 4.25 10.85
CA ASP A 305 16.71 3.44 9.69
C ASP A 305 15.82 2.20 9.49
N PHE A 306 14.50 2.38 9.48
CA PHE A 306 13.51 1.31 9.29
C PHE A 306 13.55 0.20 10.37
N LYS A 307 14.06 0.54 11.57
CA LYS A 307 14.18 -0.41 12.70
C LYS A 307 13.05 -0.27 13.71
N ARG A 308 12.32 0.84 13.66
CA ARG A 308 11.27 1.19 14.61
C ARG A 308 10.04 1.69 13.86
N ASP A 309 8.88 1.22 14.29
CA ASP A 309 7.55 1.67 13.85
C ASP A 309 7.41 1.80 12.32
N THR A 310 8.11 0.95 11.57
CA THR A 310 8.15 1.00 10.10
C THR A 310 6.96 0.27 9.50
N THR A 311 6.30 0.94 8.58
CA THR A 311 5.16 0.42 7.81
C THR A 311 5.58 0.04 6.38
N PRO A 312 4.76 -0.80 5.68
CA PRO A 312 4.95 -1.04 4.26
C PRO A 312 4.92 0.24 3.40
N ALA A 313 4.22 1.29 3.85
CA ALA A 313 4.15 2.58 3.17
C ALA A 313 5.52 3.27 3.16
N ASP A 314 6.27 3.24 4.26
CA ASP A 314 7.62 3.83 4.33
C ASP A 314 8.60 3.14 3.40
N LEU A 315 8.53 1.81 3.30
CA LEU A 315 9.37 1.05 2.38
C LEU A 315 9.03 1.32 0.91
N THR A 316 7.75 1.52 0.62
CA THR A 316 7.28 1.88 -0.73
C THR A 316 7.70 3.29 -1.09
N ALA A 317 7.57 4.24 -0.16
CA ALA A 317 8.05 5.62 -0.32
C ALA A 317 9.57 5.64 -0.52
N ALA A 318 10.33 4.95 0.32
CA ALA A 318 11.79 4.87 0.21
C ALA A 318 12.29 4.16 -1.05
N ALA A 319 11.48 3.28 -1.66
CA ALA A 319 11.82 2.65 -2.93
C ALA A 319 11.49 3.55 -4.15
N TYR A 320 10.57 4.50 -3.97
CA TYR A 320 10.21 5.49 -4.98
C TYR A 320 11.22 6.64 -5.05
N LEU A 321 11.68 7.11 -3.88
CA LEU A 321 12.68 8.17 -3.71
C LEU A 321 14.10 7.69 -4.03
#